data_AF-A0A0D2QHI0-F1
#
_entry.id   AF-A0A0D2QHI0-F1
#
_cell.length_a   1.000
_cell.length_b   1.000
_cell.length_c   1.000
_cell.angle_alpha   90.00
_cell.angle_beta   90.00
_cell.angle_gamma   90.00
#
_symmetry.space_group_name_H-M   'P 1'
#
loop_
_entity.id
_entity.type
_entity.pdbx_description
1 polymer ?
#
loop_
_entity_poly.entity_id
_entity_poly.type
_entity_poly.pdbx_seq_one_letter_code
_entity_poly.pdbx_strand_id
1 'polypeptide(L)'
;MVQKLYKNIRRPSDEDEISGTIVLMVLESEEKMKEVVLEQGKILDEWFLKKQVWTDSIKMENRRVWLSCYGVPIHAWKILTFQMAGWWGEFISINEETQEPISFMRGNIQLIRDCFNGIDEVIDLQVGN
;
A
#
# COMPACT_ATOMS: atom_id res chain seq x y z
N MET A 1 -14.37 -27.44 -3.47
CA MET A 1 -14.17 -26.24 -4.31
C MET A 1 -13.69 -25.15 -3.37
N VAL A 2 -12.47 -24.67 -3.55
CA VAL A 2 -11.87 -23.68 -2.65
C VAL A 2 -12.46 -22.32 -3.01
N GLN A 3 -13.26 -21.74 -2.13
CA GLN A 3 -13.85 -20.43 -2.36
C GLN A 3 -13.10 -19.35 -1.58
N LYS A 4 -13.09 -18.18 -2.21
CA LYS A 4 -12.24 -17.05 -1.87
C LYS A 4 -13.13 -15.86 -1.52
N LEU A 5 -12.84 -15.13 -0.44
CA LEU A 5 -13.59 -13.95 0.00
C LEU A 5 -12.63 -12.74 -0.02
N TYR A 6 -13.08 -11.59 -0.54
CA TYR A 6 -12.24 -10.38 -0.68
C TYR A 6 -12.88 -9.19 0.03
N LYS A 7 -12.07 -8.36 0.71
CA LYS A 7 -12.55 -7.19 1.47
C LYS A 7 -11.61 -6.00 1.51
N ASN A 8 -12.18 -4.79 1.38
CA ASN A 8 -11.50 -3.50 1.31
C ASN A 8 -11.18 -2.92 2.72
N ILE A 9 -9.93 -2.47 2.96
CA ILE A 9 -9.48 -1.85 4.22
C ILE A 9 -9.62 -0.31 4.18
N ARG A 10 -9.94 0.26 5.35
CA ARG A 10 -10.25 1.67 5.65
C ARG A 10 -9.12 2.66 5.28
N ARG A 11 -9.46 3.95 5.15
CA ARG A 11 -8.51 5.08 5.00
C ARG A 11 -7.43 5.03 6.10
N PRO A 12 -6.16 5.35 5.78
CA PRO A 12 -5.10 5.38 6.79
C PRO A 12 -5.42 6.51 7.78
N SER A 13 -5.73 6.14 9.01
CA SER A 13 -5.15 6.86 10.14
C SER A 13 -3.76 6.28 10.33
N ASP A 14 -2.82 7.16 10.59
CA ASP A 14 -1.39 6.93 10.50
C ASP A 14 -0.92 5.68 11.26
N GLU A 15 0.11 5.02 10.71
CA GLU A 15 1.01 4.02 11.33
C GLU A 15 0.78 2.50 11.13
N ASP A 16 -0.36 1.99 10.65
CA ASP A 16 -0.51 0.52 10.57
C ASP A 16 0.03 -0.16 9.29
N GLU A 17 0.94 -1.11 9.52
CA GLU A 17 1.80 -1.89 8.61
C GLU A 17 1.08 -2.79 7.58
N ILE A 18 -0.26 -2.80 7.56
CA ILE A 18 -1.05 -3.64 6.64
C ILE A 18 -1.51 -2.82 5.44
N SER A 19 -0.58 -2.60 4.51
CA SER A 19 -0.78 -1.88 3.24
C SER A 19 -1.52 -2.72 2.18
N GLY A 20 -2.36 -3.66 2.60
CA GLY A 20 -3.20 -4.47 1.72
C GLY A 20 -4.56 -3.81 1.52
N THR A 21 -4.85 -3.29 0.32
CA THR A 21 -6.20 -2.78 0.02
C THR A 21 -7.24 -3.90 0.03
N ILE A 22 -6.82 -5.16 -0.15
CA ILE A 22 -7.73 -6.30 -0.15
C ILE A 22 -7.17 -7.50 0.63
N VAL A 23 -7.97 -8.06 1.54
CA VAL A 23 -7.66 -9.33 2.23
C VAL A 23 -8.41 -10.48 1.55
N LEU A 24 -7.68 -11.52 1.16
CA LEU A 24 -8.22 -12.76 0.61
C LEU A 24 -8.34 -13.83 1.71
N MET A 25 -9.56 -14.24 2.03
CA MET A 25 -9.81 -15.38 2.91
C MET A 25 -10.17 -16.61 2.07
N VAL A 26 -9.41 -17.69 2.26
CA VAL A 26 -9.58 -18.96 1.54
C VAL A 26 -10.18 -19.98 2.48
N LEU A 27 -11.31 -20.57 2.10
CA LEU A 27 -12.04 -21.53 2.93
C LEU A 27 -12.21 -22.87 2.22
N GLU A 28 -12.26 -23.94 3.01
CA GLU A 28 -12.29 -25.32 2.53
C GLU A 28 -13.60 -25.68 1.80
N SER A 29 -14.72 -25.05 2.19
CA SER A 29 -16.03 -25.26 1.58
C SER A 29 -16.95 -24.04 1.65
N GLU A 30 -18.05 -24.08 0.90
CA GLU A 30 -19.11 -23.05 0.96
C GLU A 30 -19.82 -23.03 2.31
N GLU A 31 -20.02 -24.19 2.93
CA GLU A 31 -20.66 -24.31 4.24
C GLU A 31 -19.82 -23.56 5.28
N LYS A 32 -18.50 -23.74 5.24
CA LYS A 32 -17.59 -23.04 6.15
C LYS A 32 -17.56 -21.53 5.92
N MET A 33 -17.73 -21.09 4.66
CA MET A 33 -17.91 -19.67 4.35
C MET A 33 -19.18 -19.11 4.95
N LYS A 34 -20.31 -19.80 4.79
CA LYS A 34 -21.59 -19.38 5.37
C LYS A 34 -21.51 -19.31 6.89
N GLU A 35 -20.88 -20.31 7.51
CA GLU A 35 -20.63 -20.35 8.96
C GLU A 35 -19.82 -19.13 9.42
N VAL A 36 -18.66 -18.86 8.81
CA VAL A 36 -17.81 -17.71 9.18
C VAL A 36 -18.53 -16.38 8.99
N VAL A 37 -19.27 -16.20 7.89
CA VAL A 37 -20.04 -14.98 7.63
C VAL A 37 -21.18 -14.82 8.64
N LEU A 38 -21.81 -15.92 9.06
CA LEU A 38 -22.91 -15.90 10.02
C LEU A 38 -22.41 -15.65 11.46
N GLU A 39 -21.37 -16.36 11.88
CA GLU A 39 -20.87 -16.36 13.26
C GLU A 39 -19.97 -15.16 13.54
N GLN A 40 -19.09 -14.79 12.59
CA GLN A 40 -18.13 -13.71 12.76
C GLN A 40 -18.54 -12.44 11.99
N GLY A 41 -19.75 -12.41 11.41
CA GLY A 41 -20.21 -11.35 10.53
C GLY A 41 -20.05 -9.94 11.10
N LYS A 42 -20.31 -9.76 12.40
CA LYS A 42 -20.21 -8.47 13.11
C LYS A 42 -18.77 -7.99 13.26
N ILE A 43 -17.87 -8.86 13.74
CA ILE A 43 -16.43 -8.54 13.82
C ILE A 43 -15.92 -8.21 12.42
N LEU A 44 -16.35 -8.98 11.44
CA LEU A 44 -16.03 -8.77 10.05
C LEU A 44 -16.66 -7.49 9.43
N ASP A 45 -17.62 -6.84 10.08
CA ASP A 45 -18.16 -5.54 9.68
C ASP A 45 -17.45 -4.39 10.38
N GLU A 46 -16.96 -4.60 11.60
CA GLU A 46 -16.15 -3.61 12.32
C GLU A 46 -14.79 -3.36 11.64
N TRP A 47 -14.21 -4.43 11.08
CA TRP A 47 -12.87 -4.39 10.49
C TRP A 47 -12.87 -4.06 8.99
N PHE A 48 -13.98 -4.26 8.29
CA PHE A 48 -14.01 -4.22 6.82
C PHE A 48 -15.17 -3.41 6.25
N LEU A 49 -14.88 -2.60 5.24
CA LEU A 49 -15.88 -1.74 4.59
C LEU A 49 -16.87 -2.51 3.70
N LYS A 50 -16.42 -3.60 3.08
CA LYS A 50 -17.21 -4.41 2.13
C LYS A 50 -16.84 -5.88 2.22
N LYS A 51 -17.86 -6.75 2.18
CA LYS A 51 -17.74 -8.21 2.13
C LYS A 51 -18.32 -8.74 0.82
N GLN A 52 -17.55 -9.48 0.02
CA GLN A 52 -18.07 -10.13 -1.18
C GLN A 52 -17.34 -11.43 -1.50
N VAL A 53 -18.04 -12.35 -2.17
CA VAL A 53 -17.47 -13.56 -2.76
C VAL A 53 -16.53 -13.17 -3.89
N TRP A 54 -15.42 -13.90 -4.05
CA TRP A 54 -14.50 -13.66 -5.16
C TRP A 54 -15.15 -13.90 -6.51
N THR A 55 -14.80 -13.05 -7.44
CA THR A 55 -15.05 -13.20 -8.87
C THR A 55 -13.80 -12.75 -9.60
N ASP A 56 -13.53 -13.32 -10.78
CA ASP A 56 -12.34 -12.96 -11.59
C ASP A 56 -12.40 -11.51 -12.12
N SER A 57 -13.56 -10.86 -11.99
CA SER A 57 -13.73 -9.42 -12.26
C SER A 57 -13.14 -8.52 -11.18
N ILE A 58 -12.82 -9.05 -10.00
CA ILE A 58 -12.19 -8.28 -8.92
C ILE A 58 -10.70 -8.18 -9.24
N LYS A 59 -10.29 -7.01 -9.71
CA LYS A 59 -8.89 -6.69 -9.96
C LYS A 59 -8.44 -5.65 -8.96
N MET A 60 -7.25 -5.83 -8.39
CA MET A 60 -6.57 -4.69 -7.77
C MET A 60 -6.04 -3.83 -8.91
N GLU A 61 -6.55 -2.61 -8.99
CA GLU A 61 -6.08 -1.62 -9.96
C GLU A 61 -4.86 -0.88 -9.41
N ASN A 62 -4.84 -0.65 -8.09
CA ASN A 62 -3.79 0.07 -7.41
C ASN A 62 -3.27 -0.69 -6.18
N ARG A 63 -2.01 -0.44 -5.84
CA ARG A 63 -1.35 -0.92 -4.63
C ARG A 63 -0.68 0.25 -3.92
N ARG A 64 -0.67 0.19 -2.60
CA ARG A 64 0.18 1.07 -1.77
C ARG A 64 1.53 0.39 -1.57
N VAL A 65 2.61 1.13 -1.83
CA VAL A 65 3.98 0.61 -1.81
C VAL A 65 4.93 1.60 -1.14
N TRP A 66 6.02 1.07 -0.59
CA TRP A 66 7.17 1.85 -0.16
C TRP A 66 8.24 1.84 -1.27
N LEU A 67 8.55 3.01 -1.81
CA LEU A 67 9.67 3.24 -2.70
C LEU A 67 10.90 3.64 -1.87
N SER A 68 12.04 3.00 -2.13
CA SER A 68 13.31 3.34 -1.49
C SER A 68 14.18 4.13 -2.46
N CYS A 69 14.56 5.34 -2.07
CA CYS A 69 15.43 6.22 -2.82
C CYS A 69 16.83 6.21 -2.22
N TYR A 70 17.84 5.98 -3.05
CA TYR A 70 19.24 5.93 -2.66
C TYR A 70 20.04 7.00 -3.39
N GLY A 71 21.14 7.44 -2.79
CA GLY A 71 22.07 8.39 -3.43
C GLY A 71 21.58 9.84 -3.48
N VAL A 72 20.52 10.19 -2.74
CA VAL A 72 20.04 11.58 -2.64
C VAL A 72 21.11 12.43 -1.92
N PRO A 73 21.63 13.50 -2.55
CA PRO A 73 22.61 14.37 -1.90
C PRO A 73 22.04 15.03 -0.64
N ILE A 74 22.86 15.18 0.41
CA ILE A 74 22.44 15.77 1.70
C ILE A 74 21.77 17.14 1.54
N HIS A 75 22.31 18.01 0.68
CA HIS A 75 21.76 19.34 0.43
C HIS A 75 20.40 19.31 -0.32
N ALA A 76 20.10 18.19 -0.98
CA ALA A 76 18.84 17.91 -1.66
C ALA A 76 17.85 17.14 -0.77
N TRP A 77 18.22 16.76 0.47
CA TRP A 77 17.37 15.97 1.35
C TRP A 77 16.25 16.81 1.98
N LYS A 78 15.25 17.13 1.17
CA LYS A 78 14.09 17.95 1.54
C LYS A 78 12.84 17.22 1.10
N ILE A 79 11.73 17.45 1.81
CA ILE A 79 10.43 16.85 1.49
C ILE A 79 10.04 17.08 0.02
N LEU A 80 10.31 18.28 -0.50
CA LEU A 80 10.11 18.65 -1.91
C LEU A 80 10.81 17.71 -2.91
N THR A 81 12.01 17.24 -2.60
CA THR A 81 12.75 16.30 -3.46
C THR A 81 12.05 14.95 -3.50
N PHE A 82 11.57 14.45 -2.36
CA PHE A 82 10.86 13.18 -2.28
C PHE A 82 9.44 13.26 -2.89
N GLN A 83 8.81 14.44 -2.90
CA GLN A 83 7.53 14.65 -3.60
C GLN A 83 7.61 14.42 -5.11
N MET A 84 8.80 14.47 -5.72
CA MET A 84 9.00 14.11 -7.12
C MET A 84 8.60 12.66 -7.43
N ALA A 85 8.53 11.80 -6.41
CA ALA A 85 8.02 10.45 -6.57
C ALA A 85 6.55 10.38 -7.01
N GLY A 86 5.85 11.52 -6.98
CA GLY A 86 4.57 11.72 -7.65
C GLY A 86 4.54 11.31 -9.14
N TRP A 87 5.70 11.24 -9.81
CA TRP A 87 5.78 10.75 -11.20
C TRP A 87 5.48 9.25 -11.34
N TRP A 88 5.70 8.45 -10.29
CA TRP A 88 5.45 7.01 -10.33
C TRP A 88 4.15 6.58 -9.64
N GLY A 89 3.41 7.52 -9.04
CA GLY A 89 2.15 7.26 -8.34
C GLY A 89 1.65 8.44 -7.53
N GLU A 90 0.48 8.29 -6.91
CA GLU A 90 -0.04 9.25 -5.94
C GLU A 90 0.82 9.23 -4.67
N PHE A 91 1.52 10.34 -4.41
CA PHE A 91 2.32 10.52 -3.20
C PHE A 91 1.44 10.55 -1.96
N ILE A 92 1.78 9.74 -0.95
CA ILE A 92 1.07 9.71 0.32
C ILE A 92 1.90 10.33 1.44
N SER A 93 3.09 9.79 1.69
CA SER A 93 3.92 10.20 2.83
C SER A 93 5.38 9.78 2.64
N ILE A 94 6.23 10.22 3.56
CA ILE A 94 7.59 9.71 3.75
C ILE A 94 7.70 9.15 5.17
N ASN A 95 8.58 8.17 5.41
CA ASN A 95 8.74 7.62 6.75
C ASN A 95 9.50 8.61 7.67
N GLU A 96 9.43 8.37 8.97
CA GLU A 96 10.08 9.19 10.00
C GLU A 96 11.59 9.29 9.76
N GLU A 97 12.27 8.19 9.42
CA GLU A 97 13.71 8.20 9.11
C GLU A 97 14.08 9.05 7.87
N THR A 98 13.13 9.37 7.00
CA THR A 98 13.35 10.30 5.88
C THR A 98 13.09 11.74 6.30
N GLN A 99 12.14 11.98 7.21
CA GLN A 99 11.84 13.30 7.76
C GLN A 99 12.92 13.78 8.72
N GLU A 100 13.35 12.91 9.63
CA GLU A 100 14.35 13.15 10.67
C GLU A 100 15.48 12.10 10.54
N PRO A 101 16.36 12.27 9.53
CA PRO A 101 17.33 11.24 9.18
C PRO A 101 18.44 11.09 10.22
N ILE A 102 18.55 9.87 10.76
CA ILE A 102 19.76 9.39 11.46
C ILE A 102 20.90 9.19 10.45
N SER A 103 20.56 8.82 9.20
CA SER A 103 21.49 8.68 8.10
C SER A 103 20.86 9.16 6.78
N PHE A 104 21.69 9.63 5.85
CA PHE A 104 21.26 10.09 4.52
C PHE A 104 21.46 9.02 3.43
N MET A 105 21.43 7.73 3.81
CA MET A 105 21.70 6.63 2.89
C MET A 105 20.47 6.20 2.09
N ARG A 106 19.28 6.27 2.71
CA ARG A 106 18.04 5.75 2.14
C ARG A 106 16.86 6.59 2.60
N GLY A 107 16.10 7.13 1.66
CA GLY A 107 14.79 7.73 1.91
C GLY A 107 13.69 6.75 1.52
N ASN A 108 12.61 6.67 2.28
CA ASN A 108 11.46 5.84 1.99
C ASN A 108 10.21 6.71 1.77
N ILE A 109 9.54 6.47 0.65
CA ILE A 109 8.36 7.21 0.21
C ILE A 109 7.22 6.22 0.06
N GLN A 110 6.05 6.58 0.56
CA GLN A 110 4.84 5.80 0.36
C GLN A 110 4.02 6.37 -0.81
N LEU A 111 3.68 5.50 -1.76
CA LEU A 111 2.91 5.84 -2.97
C LEU A 111 1.71 4.91 -3.12
N ILE A 112 0.65 5.39 -3.80
CA ILE A 112 -0.38 4.54 -4.42
C ILE A 112 -0.15 4.53 -5.93
N ARG A 113 -0.07 3.35 -6.55
CA ARG A 113 0.18 3.21 -7.99
C ARG A 113 -0.39 1.92 -8.57
N ASP A 114 -0.33 1.79 -9.90
CA ASP A 114 -0.76 0.56 -10.57
C ASP A 114 -0.02 -0.69 -10.06
N CYS A 115 -0.72 -1.83 -10.08
CA CYS A 115 -0.17 -3.11 -9.61
C CYS A 115 0.77 -3.78 -10.63
N PHE A 116 0.85 -3.26 -11.86
CA PHE A 116 1.36 -4.02 -13.00
C PHE A 116 2.84 -3.78 -13.26
N ASN A 117 3.40 -2.66 -12.79
CA ASN A 117 4.78 -2.28 -13.11
C ASN A 117 5.68 -2.24 -11.86
N GLY A 118 6.96 -2.62 -11.98
CA GLY A 118 8.00 -2.29 -10.99
C GLY A 118 8.36 -0.79 -11.02
N ILE A 119 9.09 -0.30 -10.03
CA ILE A 119 9.89 0.93 -10.15
C ILE A 119 11.31 0.52 -9.77
N ASP A 120 12.20 0.58 -10.74
CA ASP A 120 13.63 0.39 -10.55
C ASP A 120 14.32 1.25 -11.61
N GLU A 121 14.33 2.56 -11.34
CA GLU A 121 14.74 3.59 -12.29
C GLU A 121 15.73 4.55 -11.62
N VAL A 122 16.71 5.00 -12.39
CA VAL A 122 17.65 6.05 -11.98
C VAL A 122 17.21 7.36 -12.62
N ILE A 123 17.13 8.41 -11.81
CA ILE A 123 16.78 9.76 -12.26
C ILE A 123 17.95 10.71 -12.06
N ASP A 124 18.17 11.56 -13.04
CA ASP A 124 19.09 12.69 -12.91
C ASP A 124 18.32 13.90 -12.41
N LEU A 125 18.62 14.31 -11.17
CA LEU A 125 18.04 15.50 -10.55
C LEU A 125 19.05 16.64 -10.57
N GLN A 126 18.65 17.76 -11.16
CA GLN A 126 19.38 19.02 -10.97
C GLN A 126 18.99 19.65 -9.64
N VAL A 127 19.97 19.91 -8.80
CA VAL A 127 19.77 20.51 -7.48
C VAL A 127 20.47 21.86 -7.43
N GLY A 128 19.70 22.93 -7.25
CA GLY A 128 20.17 24.31 -7.33
C GLY A 128 19.93 24.93 -8.71
N ASN A 129 20.28 26.22 -8.83
CA ASN A 129 20.46 26.89 -10.11
C ASN A 129 21.93 26.79 -10.54
#